data_AF-A0A1R1F683-F1
#
_entry.id   AF-A0A1R1F683-F1
#
_cell.length_a   1.000
_cell.length_b   1.000
_cell.length_c   1.000
_cell.angle_alpha   90.00
_cell.angle_beta   90.00
_cell.angle_gamma   90.00
#
_symmetry.space_group_name_H-M   'P 1'
#
loop_
_entity.id
_entity.type
_entity.pdbx_description
1 polymer ?
#
loop_
_entity_poly.entity_id
_entity_poly.type
_entity_poly.pdbx_seq_one_letter_code
_entity_poly.pdbx_strand_id
1 'polypeptide(L)'
;MTTTSELKQQANNFRKSGNLIDALHIYRTLWGESSDKFDGAGFLHCLRKLKLFDEALPLADELLLKYKDFNWCKIEIIWTYIEGKLEQFGEKEPLDNVLQVATKILSLQPEDIALRKVVFSTLKFAKKTNKWDIINEWVSKVDPSLLSKNPILENKREGWSYYTLWYNYKINALIKLSQYSQAIELINLLLPEIPRGQQKFFIRLEALTYYLIGEYDKAEIIYSNLCKHPKTDWWLLHEYAKVLKNTGNSTNALLLMYQAAASNPRIESMVTLFLDISTLSKENNNLENSRNHLYLTLYVREKQEWKITEELLSQINDLNKEIGNDSKPKSLFEALKLCREVWNSTSSSNSIVNNTIPTNPKKIDLIGNVRIGKNEKPFCFIYLPNSEAIFCYKSELPSSIKENDTVVFDSIRSFDKKKNTQSWKAINVRLQKI
;
A
#
# COMPACT_ATOMS: atom_id res chain seq x y z
N MET A 1 8.60 -53.94 -35.16
CA MET A 1 9.36 -52.68 -34.99
C MET A 1 8.34 -51.56 -34.98
N THR A 2 8.22 -50.82 -33.89
CA THR A 2 7.34 -49.65 -33.82
C THR A 2 7.86 -48.60 -34.78
N THR A 3 7.00 -48.03 -35.63
CA THR A 3 7.44 -47.01 -36.60
C THR A 3 7.72 -45.68 -35.89
N THR A 4 8.59 -44.83 -36.43
CA THR A 4 8.85 -43.48 -35.89
C THR A 4 7.55 -42.66 -35.77
N SER A 5 6.59 -42.86 -36.68
CA SER A 5 5.28 -42.21 -36.62
C SER A 5 4.44 -42.68 -35.42
N GLU A 6 4.45 -43.98 -35.12
CA GLU A 6 3.76 -44.54 -33.95
C GLU A 6 4.37 -44.02 -32.65
N LEU A 7 5.71 -43.94 -32.55
CA LEU A 7 6.41 -43.38 -31.40
C LEU A 7 6.05 -41.91 -31.17
N LYS A 8 5.99 -41.10 -32.23
CA LYS A 8 5.57 -39.69 -32.14
C LYS A 8 4.14 -39.54 -31.62
N GLN A 9 3.23 -40.36 -32.13
CA GLN A 9 1.84 -40.36 -31.67
C GLN A 9 1.74 -40.78 -30.20
N GLN A 10 2.47 -41.83 -29.81
CA GLN A 10 2.53 -42.33 -28.44
C GLN A 10 3.08 -41.27 -27.47
N ALA A 11 4.22 -40.64 -27.79
CA ALA A 11 4.81 -39.58 -26.98
C ALA A 11 3.85 -38.40 -26.77
N ASN A 12 3.18 -37.97 -27.84
CA ASN A 12 2.22 -36.88 -27.76
C ASN A 12 0.97 -37.25 -26.94
N ASN A 13 0.52 -38.51 -27.02
CA ASN A 13 -0.58 -39.01 -26.19
C ASN A 13 -0.22 -39.00 -24.70
N PHE A 14 0.97 -39.51 -24.35
CA PHE A 14 1.46 -39.46 -22.97
C PHE A 14 1.61 -38.03 -22.45
N ARG A 15 2.14 -37.12 -23.27
CA ARG A 15 2.27 -35.70 -22.91
C ARG A 15 0.90 -35.07 -22.63
N LYS A 16 -0.09 -35.31 -23.49
CA LYS A 16 -1.44 -34.76 -23.35
C LYS A 16 -2.21 -35.37 -22.17
N SER A 17 -1.94 -36.62 -21.80
CA SER A 17 -2.53 -37.27 -20.63
C SER A 17 -1.83 -36.93 -19.31
N GLY A 18 -0.73 -36.15 -19.35
CA GLY A 18 0.05 -35.78 -18.17
C GLY A 18 1.04 -36.86 -17.71
N ASN A 19 1.19 -37.97 -18.45
CA ASN A 19 2.23 -38.95 -18.19
C ASN A 19 3.59 -38.47 -18.76
N LEU A 20 4.16 -37.49 -18.08
CA LEU A 20 5.31 -36.75 -18.56
C LEU A 20 6.61 -37.57 -18.53
N ILE A 21 6.73 -38.56 -17.64
CA ILE A 21 7.94 -39.39 -17.52
C ILE A 21 8.06 -40.31 -18.74
N ASP A 22 6.98 -40.99 -19.11
CA ASP A 22 6.98 -41.87 -20.29
C ASP A 22 7.10 -41.06 -21.58
N ALA A 23 6.42 -39.90 -21.65
CA ALA A 23 6.57 -38.97 -22.76
C ALA A 23 8.03 -38.51 -22.91
N LEU A 24 8.68 -38.13 -21.80
CA LEU A 24 10.08 -37.68 -21.78
C LEU A 24 11.02 -38.74 -22.35
N HIS A 25 10.85 -40.01 -21.96
CA HIS A 25 11.68 -41.09 -22.44
C HIS A 25 11.59 -41.25 -23.97
N ILE A 26 10.37 -41.24 -24.52
CA ILE A 26 10.17 -41.38 -25.97
C ILE A 26 10.68 -40.12 -26.71
N TYR A 27 10.38 -38.93 -26.21
CA TYR A 27 10.86 -37.68 -26.84
C TYR A 27 12.38 -37.55 -26.85
N ARG A 28 13.08 -38.06 -25.83
CA ARG A 28 14.55 -38.09 -25.80
C ARG A 28 15.12 -38.95 -26.92
N THR A 29 14.53 -40.13 -27.16
CA THR A 29 14.90 -41.00 -28.29
C THR A 29 14.60 -40.33 -29.62
N LEU A 30 13.38 -39.81 -29.80
CA LEU A 30 12.96 -39.14 -31.03
C LEU A 30 13.83 -37.93 -31.36
N TRP A 31 14.21 -37.12 -30.37
CA TRP A 31 15.09 -35.97 -30.56
C TRP A 31 16.48 -36.37 -31.06
N GLY A 32 17.04 -37.48 -30.55
CA GLY A 32 18.31 -38.04 -31.01
C GLY A 32 18.28 -38.57 -32.44
N GLU A 33 17.12 -39.02 -32.92
CA GLU A 33 16.95 -39.57 -34.27
C GLU A 33 16.57 -38.52 -35.31
N SER A 34 15.51 -37.74 -35.05
CA SER A 34 14.92 -36.80 -36.02
C SER A 34 15.46 -35.38 -35.87
N SER A 35 15.78 -34.99 -34.62
CA SER A 35 16.02 -33.61 -34.20
C SER A 35 14.98 -32.61 -34.72
N ASP A 36 13.73 -33.00 -34.96
CA ASP A 36 12.73 -32.10 -35.55
C ASP A 36 12.03 -31.20 -34.52
N LYS A 37 11.48 -30.08 -35.00
CA LYS A 37 10.88 -29.03 -34.17
C LYS A 37 9.74 -29.49 -33.25
N PHE A 38 8.97 -30.51 -33.61
CA PHE A 38 7.88 -31.03 -32.78
C PHE A 38 8.41 -31.92 -31.67
N ASP A 39 9.39 -32.76 -31.99
CA ASP A 39 10.05 -33.63 -31.02
C ASP A 39 10.81 -32.78 -29.98
N GLY A 40 11.52 -31.75 -30.44
CA GLY A 40 12.21 -30.79 -29.57
C GLY A 40 11.27 -30.01 -28.64
N ALA A 41 10.16 -29.48 -29.17
CA ALA A 41 9.16 -28.79 -28.35
C ALA A 41 8.51 -29.72 -27.31
N GLY A 42 8.16 -30.95 -27.70
CA GLY A 42 7.62 -31.97 -26.81
C GLY A 42 8.60 -32.40 -25.73
N PHE A 43 9.88 -32.56 -26.09
CA PHE A 43 10.96 -32.88 -25.17
C PHE A 43 11.15 -31.77 -24.13
N LEU A 44 11.27 -30.52 -24.58
CA LEU A 44 11.42 -29.36 -23.70
C LEU A 44 10.22 -29.20 -22.76
N HIS A 45 8.99 -29.39 -23.26
CA HIS A 45 7.78 -29.36 -22.46
C HIS A 45 7.85 -30.36 -21.29
N CYS A 46 8.26 -31.60 -21.56
CA CYS A 46 8.33 -32.64 -20.53
C CYS A 46 9.41 -32.31 -19.49
N LEU A 47 10.61 -31.90 -19.91
CA LEU A 47 11.68 -31.48 -19.01
C LEU A 47 11.24 -30.34 -18.08
N ARG A 48 10.62 -29.30 -18.66
CA ARG A 48 10.12 -28.13 -17.92
C ARG A 48 9.05 -28.52 -16.90
N LYS A 49 8.04 -29.30 -17.30
CA LYS A 49 6.96 -29.71 -16.41
C LYS A 49 7.42 -30.64 -15.29
N LEU A 50 8.49 -31.40 -15.52
CA LEU A 50 9.18 -32.20 -14.50
C LEU A 50 10.22 -31.41 -13.69
N LYS A 51 10.38 -30.10 -13.95
CA LYS A 51 11.35 -29.20 -13.30
C LYS A 51 12.81 -29.63 -13.45
N LEU A 52 13.14 -30.35 -14.52
CA LEU A 52 14.50 -30.77 -14.85
C LEU A 52 15.24 -29.65 -15.59
N PHE A 53 15.43 -28.50 -14.92
CA PHE A 53 15.89 -27.27 -15.57
C PHE A 53 17.35 -27.30 -16.02
N ASP A 54 18.19 -28.11 -15.38
CA ASP A 54 19.59 -28.32 -15.79
C ASP A 54 19.69 -28.90 -17.21
N GLU A 55 18.73 -29.74 -17.60
CA GLU A 55 18.60 -30.25 -18.98
C GLU A 55 17.74 -29.32 -19.86
N ALA A 56 16.67 -28.73 -19.30
CA ALA A 56 15.71 -27.94 -20.06
C ALA A 56 16.32 -26.64 -20.62
N LEU A 57 17.17 -25.96 -19.86
CA LEU A 57 17.73 -24.67 -20.27
C LEU A 57 18.73 -24.79 -21.44
N PRO A 58 19.69 -25.72 -21.43
CA PRO A 58 20.54 -25.98 -22.60
C PRO A 58 19.72 -26.36 -23.84
N LEU A 59 18.70 -27.22 -23.68
CA LEU A 59 17.82 -27.60 -24.79
C LEU A 59 17.02 -26.39 -25.31
N ALA A 60 16.55 -25.51 -24.43
CA ALA A 60 15.86 -24.28 -24.83
C ALA A 60 16.76 -23.35 -25.66
N ASP A 61 18.05 -23.24 -25.29
CA ASP A 61 19.03 -22.50 -26.08
C ASP A 61 19.29 -23.15 -27.45
N GLU A 62 19.41 -24.46 -27.50
CA GLU A 62 19.56 -25.20 -28.77
C GLU A 62 18.35 -25.00 -29.70
N LEU A 63 17.13 -25.14 -29.16
CA LEU A 63 15.89 -24.97 -29.90
C LEU A 63 15.70 -23.52 -30.37
N LEU A 64 16.16 -22.54 -29.60
CA LEU A 64 16.12 -21.14 -29.99
C LEU A 64 17.00 -20.89 -31.24
N LEU A 65 18.17 -21.53 -31.31
CA LEU A 65 19.06 -21.41 -32.46
C LEU A 65 18.49 -22.10 -33.72
N LYS A 66 17.90 -23.29 -33.55
CA LYS A 66 17.41 -24.11 -34.68
C LYS A 66 16.02 -23.70 -35.17
N TYR A 67 15.12 -23.30 -34.26
CA TYR A 67 13.67 -23.22 -34.52
C TYR A 67 13.01 -21.96 -33.95
N LYS A 68 13.70 -20.81 -34.00
CA LYS A 68 13.19 -19.51 -33.50
C LYS A 68 11.80 -19.11 -34.04
N ASP A 69 11.50 -19.47 -35.29
CA ASP A 69 10.26 -19.07 -35.97
C ASP A 69 9.10 -20.06 -35.73
N PHE A 70 9.37 -21.19 -35.07
CA PHE A 70 8.34 -22.16 -34.74
C PHE A 70 7.65 -21.80 -33.42
N ASN A 71 6.40 -21.35 -33.51
CA ASN A 71 5.65 -20.78 -32.39
C ASN A 71 5.59 -21.69 -31.15
N TRP A 72 5.41 -23.00 -31.33
CA TRP A 72 5.35 -23.92 -30.18
C TRP A 72 6.70 -24.01 -29.44
N CYS A 73 7.82 -24.11 -30.17
CA CYS A 73 9.15 -24.01 -29.55
C CYS A 73 9.30 -22.68 -28.83
N LYS A 74 8.96 -21.55 -29.47
CA LYS A 74 9.07 -20.22 -28.87
C LYS A 74 8.33 -20.13 -27.53
N ILE A 75 7.08 -20.62 -27.47
CA ILE A 75 6.26 -20.64 -26.26
C ILE A 75 6.92 -21.50 -25.16
N GLU A 76 7.39 -22.71 -25.49
CA GLU A 76 8.04 -23.57 -24.50
C GLU A 76 9.37 -23.00 -24.01
N ILE A 77 10.16 -22.36 -24.88
CA ILE A 77 11.39 -21.66 -24.50
C ILE A 77 11.08 -20.53 -23.52
N ILE A 78 10.09 -19.69 -23.82
CA ILE A 78 9.63 -18.59 -22.94
C ILE A 78 9.30 -19.13 -21.55
N TRP A 79 8.46 -20.18 -21.47
CA TRP A 79 8.05 -20.75 -20.18
C TRP A 79 9.20 -21.42 -19.44
N THR A 80 10.13 -22.07 -20.15
CA THR A 80 11.33 -22.66 -19.53
C THR A 80 12.20 -21.58 -18.90
N TYR A 81 12.38 -20.44 -19.57
CA TYR A 81 13.12 -19.32 -19.00
C TYR A 81 12.43 -18.67 -17.80
N ILE A 82 11.10 -18.53 -17.85
CA ILE A 82 10.32 -18.01 -16.72
C ILE A 82 10.46 -18.94 -15.51
N GLU A 83 10.12 -20.23 -15.66
CA GLU A 83 10.04 -21.18 -14.54
C GLU A 83 11.45 -21.63 -14.07
N GLY A 84 12.40 -21.80 -15.00
CA GLY A 84 13.73 -22.35 -14.74
C GLY A 84 14.82 -21.32 -14.44
N LYS A 85 14.60 -20.02 -14.72
CA LYS A 85 15.53 -18.95 -14.33
C LYS A 85 14.84 -17.83 -13.57
N LEU A 86 13.88 -17.16 -14.17
CA LEU A 86 13.32 -15.92 -13.62
C LEU A 86 12.65 -16.13 -12.25
N GLU A 87 11.86 -17.20 -12.10
CA GLU A 87 11.20 -17.57 -10.84
C GLU A 87 12.15 -18.20 -9.82
N GLN A 88 13.36 -18.63 -10.24
CA GLN A 88 14.37 -19.21 -9.36
C GLN A 88 15.24 -18.16 -8.66
N PHE A 89 15.17 -16.89 -9.08
CA PHE A 89 15.94 -15.83 -8.46
C PHE A 89 15.53 -15.60 -7.00
N GLY A 90 16.52 -15.68 -6.11
CA GLY A 90 16.34 -15.41 -4.68
C GLY A 90 16.21 -13.92 -4.37
N GLU A 91 15.94 -13.60 -3.10
CA GLU A 91 15.73 -12.21 -2.69
C GLU A 91 16.95 -11.29 -2.85
N LYS A 92 18.15 -11.88 -2.91
CA LYS A 92 19.44 -11.19 -3.01
C LYS A 92 19.96 -11.11 -4.45
N GLU A 93 19.20 -11.59 -5.43
CA GLU A 93 19.65 -11.58 -6.82
C GLU A 93 19.91 -10.14 -7.30
N PRO A 94 21.08 -9.87 -7.92
CA PRO A 94 21.35 -8.59 -8.56
C PRO A 94 20.32 -8.27 -9.65
N LEU A 95 19.85 -7.02 -9.70
CA LEU A 95 18.85 -6.58 -10.68
C LEU A 95 19.32 -6.81 -12.14
N ASP A 96 20.61 -6.64 -12.43
CA ASP A 96 21.15 -6.78 -13.77
C ASP A 96 20.96 -8.20 -14.34
N ASN A 97 21.09 -9.23 -13.49
CA ASN A 97 20.84 -10.62 -13.88
C ASN A 97 19.36 -10.85 -14.21
N VAL A 98 18.47 -10.26 -13.40
CA VAL A 98 17.02 -10.29 -13.63
C VAL A 98 16.67 -9.63 -14.96
N LEU A 99 17.24 -8.45 -15.23
CA LEU A 99 17.03 -7.71 -16.47
C LEU A 99 17.57 -8.47 -17.68
N GLN A 100 18.73 -9.12 -17.57
CA GLN A 100 19.30 -9.90 -18.65
C GLN A 100 18.36 -11.05 -19.06
N VAL A 101 17.86 -11.81 -18.09
CA VAL A 101 16.92 -12.91 -18.35
C VAL A 101 15.58 -12.39 -18.85
N ALA A 102 15.02 -11.36 -18.21
CA ALA A 102 13.73 -10.80 -18.59
C ALA A 102 13.78 -10.18 -20.01
N THR A 103 14.86 -9.50 -20.37
CA THR A 103 15.07 -8.96 -21.73
C THR A 103 15.23 -10.06 -22.75
N LYS A 104 15.96 -11.14 -22.43
CA LYS A 104 16.03 -12.34 -23.28
C LYS A 104 14.63 -12.91 -23.53
N ILE A 105 13.81 -13.05 -22.51
CA ILE A 105 12.43 -13.54 -22.67
C ILE A 105 11.60 -12.56 -23.51
N LEU A 106 11.68 -11.25 -23.27
CA LEU A 106 10.95 -10.24 -24.04
C LEU A 106 11.33 -10.23 -25.52
N SER A 107 12.59 -10.51 -25.86
CA SER A 107 13.02 -10.62 -27.27
C SER A 107 12.29 -11.74 -28.03
N LEU A 108 11.74 -12.72 -27.30
CA LEU A 108 10.91 -13.78 -27.85
C LEU A 108 9.44 -13.35 -28.01
N GLN A 109 9.10 -12.10 -27.72
CA GLN A 109 7.74 -11.54 -27.83
C GLN A 109 6.70 -12.42 -27.10
N PRO A 110 6.78 -12.53 -25.76
CA PRO A 110 5.80 -13.27 -24.97
C PRO A 110 4.45 -12.53 -25.01
N GLU A 111 3.37 -13.29 -24.95
CA GLU A 111 2.00 -12.77 -24.94
C GLU A 111 1.33 -13.03 -23.56
N ASP A 112 0.25 -12.31 -23.31
CA ASP A 112 -0.66 -12.52 -22.17
C ASP A 112 0.02 -12.76 -20.82
N ILE A 113 -0.15 -13.97 -20.27
CA ILE A 113 0.28 -14.36 -18.93
C ILE A 113 1.81 -14.34 -18.85
N ALA A 114 2.51 -14.76 -19.90
CA ALA A 114 3.97 -14.83 -19.90
C ALA A 114 4.56 -13.42 -19.84
N LEU A 115 4.07 -12.49 -20.67
CA LEU A 115 4.48 -11.08 -20.64
C LEU A 115 4.28 -10.47 -19.25
N ARG A 116 3.08 -10.66 -18.66
CA ARG A 116 2.78 -10.16 -17.32
C ARG A 116 3.73 -10.74 -16.28
N LYS A 117 3.96 -12.05 -16.28
CA LYS A 117 4.87 -12.70 -15.33
C LYS A 117 6.28 -12.11 -15.40
N VAL A 118 6.80 -11.92 -16.61
CA VAL A 118 8.13 -11.33 -16.83
C VAL A 118 8.20 -9.90 -16.30
N VAL A 119 7.22 -9.07 -16.67
CA VAL A 119 7.19 -7.66 -16.27
C VAL A 119 7.02 -7.52 -14.75
N PHE A 120 5.99 -8.13 -14.14
CA PHE A 120 5.76 -7.97 -12.70
C PHE A 120 6.86 -8.58 -11.83
N SER A 121 7.55 -9.62 -12.29
CA SER A 121 8.75 -10.13 -11.61
C SER A 121 9.86 -9.08 -11.62
N THR A 122 10.13 -8.48 -12.79
CA THR A 122 11.14 -7.43 -12.94
C THR A 122 10.82 -6.20 -12.08
N LEU A 123 9.55 -5.76 -12.06
CA LEU A 123 9.09 -4.64 -11.21
C LEU A 123 9.35 -4.90 -9.71
N LYS A 124 9.15 -6.14 -9.25
CA LYS A 124 9.40 -6.53 -7.85
C LYS A 124 10.87 -6.36 -7.47
N PHE A 125 11.80 -6.79 -8.33
CA PHE A 125 13.25 -6.64 -8.10
C PHE A 125 13.72 -5.17 -8.23
N ALA A 126 13.22 -4.44 -9.23
CA ALA A 126 13.56 -3.03 -9.41
C ALA A 126 13.08 -2.18 -8.22
N LYS A 127 11.92 -2.50 -7.63
CA LYS A 127 11.41 -1.82 -6.43
C LYS A 127 12.29 -2.05 -5.21
N LYS A 128 12.80 -3.28 -5.01
CA LYS A 128 13.72 -3.59 -3.90
C LYS A 128 15.01 -2.78 -3.97
N THR A 129 15.45 -2.43 -5.17
CA THR A 129 16.69 -1.66 -5.42
C THR A 129 16.44 -0.17 -5.71
N ASN A 130 15.19 0.31 -5.52
CA ASN A 130 14.77 1.69 -5.77
C ASN A 130 15.07 2.22 -7.18
N LYS A 131 15.06 1.35 -8.20
CA LYS A 131 15.27 1.73 -9.61
C LYS A 131 13.96 2.14 -10.29
N TRP A 132 13.52 3.36 -10.01
CA TRP A 132 12.21 3.87 -10.42
C TRP A 132 12.10 4.18 -11.92
N ASP A 133 13.22 4.53 -12.55
CA ASP A 133 13.37 4.64 -14.01
C ASP A 133 13.04 3.32 -14.70
N ILE A 134 13.63 2.22 -14.22
CA ILE A 134 13.38 0.86 -14.72
C ILE A 134 11.92 0.48 -14.49
N ILE A 135 11.36 0.77 -13.31
CA ILE A 135 9.93 0.51 -13.04
C ILE A 135 9.04 1.24 -14.06
N ASN A 136 9.33 2.52 -14.33
CA ASN A 136 8.53 3.33 -15.23
C ASN A 136 8.57 2.82 -16.68
N GLU A 137 9.74 2.37 -17.13
CA GLU A 137 9.93 1.77 -18.45
C GLU A 137 9.22 0.41 -18.56
N TRP A 138 9.44 -0.47 -17.57
CA TRP A 138 8.98 -1.86 -17.62
C TRP A 138 7.47 -1.99 -17.44
N VAL A 139 6.86 -1.20 -16.56
CA VAL A 139 5.41 -1.24 -16.34
C VAL A 139 4.66 -0.86 -17.63
N SER A 140 5.22 0.03 -18.43
CA SER A 140 4.69 0.45 -19.73
C SER A 140 4.79 -0.61 -20.84
N LYS A 141 5.46 -1.75 -20.60
CA LYS A 141 5.46 -2.90 -21.53
C LYS A 141 4.18 -3.73 -21.46
N VAL A 142 3.30 -3.45 -20.49
CA VAL A 142 2.00 -4.11 -20.33
C VAL A 142 0.90 -3.07 -20.48
N ASP A 143 -0.06 -3.33 -21.37
CA ASP A 143 -1.26 -2.51 -21.48
C ASP A 143 -2.17 -2.78 -20.27
N PRO A 144 -2.47 -1.77 -19.42
CA PRO A 144 -3.36 -1.94 -18.28
C PRO A 144 -4.78 -2.36 -18.68
N SER A 145 -5.25 -2.07 -19.90
CA SER A 145 -6.59 -2.44 -20.37
C SER A 145 -6.78 -3.97 -20.44
N LEU A 146 -5.68 -4.72 -20.62
CA LEU A 146 -5.66 -6.18 -20.71
C LEU A 146 -5.50 -6.85 -19.34
N LEU A 147 -5.41 -6.07 -18.25
CA LEU A 147 -5.20 -6.60 -16.91
C LEU A 147 -6.52 -6.92 -16.21
N SER A 148 -6.51 -8.07 -15.51
CA SER A 148 -7.63 -8.44 -14.66
C SER A 148 -7.86 -7.40 -13.56
N LYS A 149 -9.11 -6.94 -13.44
CA LYS A 149 -9.59 -6.11 -12.33
C LYS A 149 -9.93 -6.93 -11.09
N ASN A 150 -9.96 -8.26 -11.18
CA ASN A 150 -10.25 -9.13 -10.04
C ASN A 150 -9.07 -9.14 -9.05
N PRO A 151 -9.35 -9.06 -7.73
CA PRO A 151 -8.32 -9.16 -6.70
C PRO A 151 -7.47 -10.43 -6.82
N ILE A 152 -6.17 -10.31 -6.61
CA ILE A 152 -5.29 -11.47 -6.44
C ILE A 152 -5.54 -12.02 -5.03
N LEU A 153 -5.83 -13.32 -4.93
CA LEU A 153 -6.01 -14.00 -3.66
C LEU A 153 -4.63 -14.41 -3.10
N GLU A 154 -4.19 -13.75 -2.03
CA GLU A 154 -3.01 -14.14 -1.27
C GLU A 154 -3.44 -14.63 0.12
N ASN A 155 -3.13 -15.88 0.47
CA ASN A 155 -3.43 -16.47 1.78
C ASN A 155 -4.91 -16.30 2.20
N LYS A 156 -5.84 -16.50 1.26
CA LYS A 156 -7.31 -16.33 1.45
C LYS A 156 -7.74 -14.90 1.80
N ARG A 157 -6.89 -13.90 1.59
CA ARG A 157 -7.24 -12.48 1.68
C ARG A 157 -7.27 -11.87 0.28
N GLU A 158 -8.26 -11.01 0.04
CA GLU A 158 -8.35 -10.24 -1.19
C GLU A 158 -7.23 -9.18 -1.20
N GLY A 159 -6.31 -9.31 -2.14
CA GLY A 159 -5.23 -8.38 -2.37
C GLY A 159 -5.56 -7.35 -3.45
N TRP A 160 -4.51 -6.81 -4.05
CA TRP A 160 -4.60 -5.91 -5.20
C TRP A 160 -4.90 -6.74 -6.45
N SER A 161 -5.58 -6.16 -7.44
CA SER A 161 -5.68 -6.79 -8.75
C SER A 161 -4.42 -6.47 -9.57
N TYR A 162 -4.16 -7.21 -10.64
CA TYR A 162 -3.05 -6.84 -11.54
C TYR A 162 -3.26 -5.44 -12.12
N TYR A 163 -4.52 -5.07 -12.40
CA TYR A 163 -4.89 -3.72 -12.81
C TYR A 163 -4.44 -2.67 -11.78
N THR A 164 -4.85 -2.79 -10.51
CA THR A 164 -4.48 -1.79 -9.51
C THR A 164 -3.01 -1.84 -9.13
N LEU A 165 -2.36 -3.00 -9.24
CA LEU A 165 -0.92 -3.14 -9.02
C LEU A 165 -0.10 -2.43 -10.12
N TRP A 166 -0.53 -2.50 -11.38
CA TRP A 166 0.09 -1.75 -12.48
C TRP A 166 0.08 -0.24 -12.19
N TYR A 167 -1.09 0.30 -11.84
CA TYR A 167 -1.22 1.71 -11.49
C TYR A 167 -0.39 2.07 -10.27
N ASN A 168 -0.32 1.21 -9.26
CA ASN A 168 0.54 1.44 -8.10
C ASN A 168 2.00 1.61 -8.50
N TYR A 169 2.54 0.71 -9.33
CA TYR A 169 3.91 0.82 -9.82
C TYR A 169 4.10 2.08 -10.66
N LYS A 170 3.21 2.35 -11.62
CA LYS A 170 3.31 3.50 -12.52
C LYS A 170 3.28 4.82 -11.74
N ILE A 171 2.28 5.03 -10.88
CA ILE A 171 2.12 6.28 -10.11
C ILE A 171 3.31 6.49 -9.17
N ASN A 172 3.76 5.46 -8.45
CA ASN A 172 4.94 5.60 -7.59
C ASN A 172 6.20 5.94 -8.39
N ALA A 173 6.41 5.32 -9.55
CA ALA A 173 7.53 5.65 -10.42
C ALA A 173 7.47 7.10 -10.91
N LEU A 174 6.31 7.57 -11.36
CA LEU A 174 6.10 8.96 -11.77
C LEU A 174 6.44 9.94 -10.64
N ILE A 175 5.95 9.70 -9.42
CA ILE A 175 6.24 10.53 -8.24
C ILE A 175 7.75 10.54 -7.94
N LYS A 176 8.41 9.37 -8.01
CA LYS A 176 9.85 9.23 -7.71
C LYS A 176 10.76 9.82 -8.78
N LEU A 177 10.25 9.97 -10.00
CA LEU A 177 10.90 10.65 -11.11
C LEU A 177 10.47 12.12 -11.23
N SER A 178 9.79 12.66 -10.23
CA SER A 178 9.28 14.04 -10.20
C SER A 178 8.33 14.41 -11.36
N GLN A 179 7.69 13.41 -11.97
CA GLN A 179 6.66 13.58 -13.01
C GLN A 179 5.27 13.74 -12.36
N TYR A 180 5.14 14.77 -11.52
CA TYR A 180 4.02 14.95 -10.60
C TYR A 180 2.67 15.19 -11.29
N SER A 181 2.64 15.96 -12.38
CA SER A 181 1.42 16.24 -13.14
C SER A 181 0.79 14.96 -13.70
N GLN A 182 1.62 14.11 -14.31
CA GLN A 182 1.20 12.81 -14.84
C GLN A 182 0.71 11.87 -13.74
N ALA A 183 1.34 11.91 -12.55
CA ALA A 183 0.90 11.11 -11.41
C ALA A 183 -0.52 11.53 -10.96
N ILE A 184 -0.78 12.82 -10.82
CA ILE A 184 -2.10 13.34 -10.42
C ILE A 184 -3.17 13.00 -11.46
N GLU A 185 -2.89 13.22 -12.74
CA GLU A 185 -3.82 12.87 -13.84
C GLU A 185 -4.19 11.38 -13.79
N LEU A 186 -3.20 10.51 -13.62
CA LEU A 186 -3.40 9.07 -13.59
C LEU A 186 -4.17 8.62 -12.34
N ILE A 187 -3.97 9.27 -11.18
CA ILE A 187 -4.75 9.02 -9.97
C ILE A 187 -6.21 9.41 -10.20
N ASN A 188 -6.47 10.61 -10.74
CA ASN A 188 -7.82 11.11 -10.98
C ASN A 188 -8.60 10.24 -11.96
N LEU A 189 -7.94 9.71 -12.98
CA LEU A 189 -8.52 8.73 -13.91
C LEU A 189 -8.87 7.42 -13.20
N LEU A 190 -8.01 6.95 -12.30
CA LEU A 190 -8.14 5.65 -11.65
C LEU A 190 -9.20 5.60 -10.55
N LEU A 191 -9.30 6.66 -9.73
CA LEU A 191 -10.11 6.66 -8.50
C LEU A 191 -11.58 6.24 -8.71
N PRO A 192 -12.27 6.67 -9.78
CA PRO A 192 -13.65 6.24 -10.05
C PRO A 192 -13.80 4.75 -10.33
N GLU A 193 -12.74 4.07 -10.81
CA GLU A 193 -12.82 2.68 -11.26
C GLU A 193 -12.47 1.64 -10.18
N ILE A 194 -11.77 2.05 -9.12
CA ILE A 194 -11.22 1.10 -8.14
C ILE A 194 -12.11 0.96 -6.89
N PRO A 195 -12.07 -0.20 -6.21
CA PRO A 195 -12.83 -0.40 -4.99
C PRO A 195 -12.50 0.63 -3.91
N ARG A 196 -13.52 1.11 -3.17
CA ARG A 196 -13.36 2.11 -2.10
C ARG A 196 -12.28 1.74 -1.08
N GLY A 197 -12.14 0.46 -0.75
CA GLY A 197 -11.11 -0.02 0.19
C GLY A 197 -9.67 0.22 -0.29
N GLN A 198 -9.45 0.34 -1.61
CA GLN A 198 -8.15 0.60 -2.20
C GLN A 198 -7.92 2.09 -2.49
N GLN A 199 -8.98 2.89 -2.65
CA GLN A 199 -8.90 4.32 -2.95
C GLN A 199 -8.01 5.09 -1.97
N LYS A 200 -8.06 4.76 -0.66
CA LYS A 200 -7.24 5.43 0.36
C LYS A 200 -5.74 5.45 0.03
N PHE A 201 -5.24 4.39 -0.62
CA PHE A 201 -3.81 4.30 -0.96
C PHE A 201 -3.44 5.25 -2.10
N PHE A 202 -4.35 5.47 -3.07
CA PHE A 202 -4.12 6.36 -4.20
C PHE A 202 -4.40 7.82 -3.85
N ILE A 203 -5.43 8.10 -3.05
CA ILE A 203 -5.70 9.44 -2.50
C ILE A 203 -4.50 9.92 -1.66
N ARG A 204 -3.88 9.01 -0.90
CA ARG A 204 -2.62 9.32 -0.20
C ARG A 204 -1.49 9.67 -1.17
N LEU A 205 -1.33 8.97 -2.29
CA LEU A 205 -0.32 9.31 -3.29
C LEU A 205 -0.58 10.68 -3.94
N GLU A 206 -1.84 11.07 -4.09
CA GLU A 206 -2.21 12.41 -4.55
C GLU A 206 -1.75 13.47 -3.55
N ALA A 207 -2.06 13.29 -2.26
CA ALA A 207 -1.64 14.19 -1.19
C ALA A 207 -0.11 14.30 -1.09
N LEU A 208 0.59 13.16 -1.19
CA LEU A 208 2.04 13.11 -1.25
C LEU A 208 2.59 13.88 -2.45
N THR A 209 1.92 13.78 -3.60
CA THR A 209 2.33 14.51 -4.80
C THR A 209 2.20 16.02 -4.61
N TYR A 210 1.08 16.50 -4.04
CA TYR A 210 0.91 17.91 -3.69
C TYR A 210 1.96 18.39 -2.67
N TYR A 211 2.28 17.57 -1.67
CA TYR A 211 3.34 17.87 -0.71
C TYR A 211 4.70 18.06 -1.39
N LEU A 212 5.06 17.18 -2.33
CA LEU A 212 6.36 17.24 -3.01
C LEU A 212 6.51 18.43 -3.96
N ILE A 213 5.41 18.96 -4.51
CA ILE A 213 5.43 20.18 -5.32
C ILE A 213 5.31 21.48 -4.51
N GLY A 214 5.18 21.39 -3.18
CA GLY A 214 5.04 22.55 -2.29
C GLY A 214 3.61 23.08 -2.16
N GLU A 215 2.61 22.39 -2.71
CA GLU A 215 1.18 22.74 -2.62
C GLU A 215 0.59 22.21 -1.30
N TYR A 216 1.14 22.70 -0.18
CA TYR A 216 0.86 22.16 1.15
C TYR A 216 -0.62 22.27 1.56
N ASP A 217 -1.31 23.33 1.17
CA ASP A 217 -2.73 23.52 1.49
C ASP A 217 -3.61 22.40 0.90
N LYS A 218 -3.32 21.99 -0.35
CA LYS A 218 -4.02 20.87 -1.00
C LYS A 218 -3.70 19.54 -0.33
N ALA A 219 -2.42 19.32 0.00
CA ALA A 219 -2.00 18.13 0.73
C ALA A 219 -2.69 18.02 2.10
N GLU A 220 -2.77 19.13 2.84
CA GLU A 220 -3.42 19.22 4.16
C GLU A 220 -4.91 18.88 4.08
N ILE A 221 -5.63 19.42 3.09
CA ILE A 221 -7.05 19.10 2.89
C ILE A 221 -7.25 17.59 2.66
N ILE A 222 -6.41 16.96 1.84
CA ILE A 222 -6.55 15.53 1.53
C ILE A 222 -6.17 14.68 2.77
N TYR A 223 -5.02 14.95 3.38
CA TYR A 223 -4.56 14.19 4.54
C TYR A 223 -5.47 14.35 5.76
N SER A 224 -5.97 15.55 6.04
CA SER A 224 -6.94 15.78 7.11
C SER A 224 -8.21 14.95 6.90
N ASN A 225 -8.71 14.85 5.67
CA ASN A 225 -9.84 13.99 5.33
C ASN A 225 -9.53 12.50 5.52
N LEU A 226 -8.36 12.03 5.11
CA LEU A 226 -7.91 10.65 5.34
C LEU A 226 -7.72 10.32 6.84
N CYS A 227 -7.41 11.33 7.66
CA CYS A 227 -7.14 11.18 9.09
C CYS A 227 -8.36 11.41 10.00
N LYS A 228 -9.57 11.62 9.45
CA LYS A 228 -10.79 11.81 10.25
C LYS A 228 -11.20 10.61 11.10
N HIS A 229 -10.74 9.41 10.74
CA HIS A 229 -11.16 8.20 11.43
C HIS A 229 -10.31 7.97 12.70
N PRO A 230 -10.91 7.60 13.86
CA PRO A 230 -10.16 7.37 15.10
C PRO A 230 -9.09 6.27 15.00
N LYS A 231 -9.27 5.33 14.06
CA LYS A 231 -8.34 4.22 13.79
C LYS A 231 -7.50 4.45 12.51
N THR A 232 -7.14 5.69 12.20
CA THR A 232 -6.26 5.98 11.07
C THR A 232 -4.90 5.32 11.26
N ASP A 233 -4.36 4.81 10.16
CA ASP A 233 -3.05 4.16 10.15
C ASP A 233 -1.93 5.14 10.55
N TRP A 234 -1.00 4.72 11.42
CA TRP A 234 0.08 5.59 11.94
C TRP A 234 0.88 6.32 10.85
N TRP A 235 1.11 5.68 9.70
CA TRP A 235 1.87 6.24 8.60
C TRP A 235 1.12 7.37 7.89
N LEU A 236 -0.22 7.37 7.89
CA LEU A 236 -1.01 8.51 7.39
C LEU A 236 -0.88 9.71 8.33
N LEU A 237 -0.94 9.47 9.64
CA LEU A 237 -0.76 10.51 10.66
C LEU A 237 0.65 11.13 10.55
N HIS A 238 1.68 10.30 10.35
CA HIS A 238 3.05 10.75 10.16
C HIS A 238 3.20 11.61 8.90
N GLU A 239 2.66 11.19 7.76
CA GLU A 239 2.70 12.00 6.54
C GLU A 239 1.95 13.32 6.68
N TYR A 240 0.76 13.29 7.29
CA TYR A 240 0.01 14.51 7.55
C TYR A 240 0.79 15.48 8.46
N ALA A 241 1.49 14.96 9.48
CA ALA A 241 2.31 15.77 10.36
C ALA A 241 3.43 16.49 9.61
N LYS A 242 4.00 15.87 8.57
CA LYS A 242 4.99 16.52 7.71
C LYS A 242 4.40 17.70 6.95
N VAL A 243 3.16 17.58 6.46
CA VAL A 243 2.46 18.71 5.84
C VAL A 243 2.28 19.85 6.84
N LEU A 244 1.77 19.56 8.04
CA LEU A 244 1.56 20.56 9.10
C LEU A 244 2.86 21.25 9.51
N LYS A 245 3.98 20.52 9.58
CA LYS A 245 5.30 21.11 9.83
C LYS A 245 5.64 22.13 8.74
N ASN A 246 5.46 21.76 7.47
CA ASN A 246 5.78 22.60 6.32
C ASN A 246 4.84 23.82 6.17
N THR A 247 3.63 23.78 6.73
CA THR A 247 2.73 24.96 6.82
C THR A 247 2.97 25.82 8.06
N GLY A 248 4.01 25.54 8.85
CA GLY A 248 4.37 26.29 10.06
C GLY A 248 3.59 25.88 11.31
N ASN A 249 2.70 24.88 11.23
CA ASN A 249 1.94 24.36 12.35
C ASN A 249 2.73 23.27 13.11
N SER A 250 3.91 23.64 13.59
CA SER A 250 4.85 22.74 14.27
C SER A 250 4.24 22.03 15.48
N THR A 251 3.42 22.75 16.27
CA THR A 251 2.75 22.18 17.44
C THR A 251 1.83 21.04 17.03
N ASN A 252 0.88 21.27 16.11
CA ASN A 252 -0.06 20.20 15.70
C ASN A 252 0.66 19.06 14.97
N ALA A 253 1.71 19.35 14.21
CA ALA A 253 2.56 18.31 13.62
C ALA A 253 3.12 17.37 14.69
N LEU A 254 3.70 17.92 15.76
CA LEU A 254 4.28 17.14 16.84
C LEU A 254 3.23 16.31 17.60
N LEU A 255 2.09 16.92 17.92
CA LEU A 255 0.96 16.23 18.54
C LEU A 255 0.49 15.03 17.67
N LEU A 256 0.45 15.21 16.34
CA LEU A 256 0.01 14.17 15.41
C LEU A 256 1.04 13.05 15.25
N MET A 257 2.34 13.37 15.31
CA MET A 257 3.41 12.38 15.37
C MET A 257 3.35 11.54 16.65
N TYR A 258 3.01 12.13 17.80
CA TYR A 258 2.79 11.37 19.03
C TYR A 258 1.59 10.44 18.93
N GLN A 259 0.49 10.92 18.31
CA GLN A 259 -0.67 10.07 18.02
C GLN A 259 -0.27 8.89 17.13
N ALA A 260 0.54 9.13 16.09
CA ALA A 260 1.08 8.08 15.24
C ALA A 260 1.89 7.05 16.05
N ALA A 261 2.81 7.52 16.90
CA ALA A 261 3.67 6.67 17.73
C ALA A 261 2.88 5.85 18.75
N ALA A 262 1.84 6.42 19.36
CA ALA A 262 0.97 5.74 20.32
C ALA A 262 0.05 4.68 19.65
N SER A 263 -0.29 4.87 18.38
CA SER A 263 -1.28 4.02 17.68
C SER A 263 -0.75 2.66 17.19
N ASN A 264 0.57 2.46 17.14
CA ASN A 264 1.17 1.25 16.58
C ASN A 264 2.13 0.56 17.58
N PRO A 265 1.91 -0.74 17.91
CA PRO A 265 2.76 -1.45 18.85
C PRO A 265 4.13 -1.85 18.27
N ARG A 266 4.26 -1.90 16.94
CA ARG A 266 5.49 -2.31 16.24
C ARG A 266 6.45 -1.13 16.09
N ILE A 267 7.23 -0.87 17.13
CA ILE A 267 8.16 0.27 17.18
C ILE A 267 9.25 0.21 16.12
N GLU A 268 9.63 -0.98 15.67
CA GLU A 268 10.61 -1.20 14.60
C GLU A 268 10.17 -0.57 13.27
N SER A 269 8.87 -0.45 13.01
CA SER A 269 8.38 0.19 11.78
C SER A 269 8.37 1.72 11.87
N MET A 270 8.65 2.31 13.03
CA MET A 270 8.47 3.75 13.32
C MET A 270 9.77 4.50 13.55
N VAL A 271 10.93 3.91 13.23
CA VAL A 271 12.23 4.56 13.45
C VAL A 271 12.33 5.94 12.76
N THR A 272 11.85 6.07 11.53
CA THR A 272 11.81 7.37 10.85
C THR A 272 10.88 8.37 11.55
N LEU A 273 9.74 7.91 12.08
CA LEU A 273 8.82 8.76 12.85
C LEU A 273 9.51 9.27 14.12
N PHE A 274 10.27 8.44 14.83
CA PHE A 274 10.99 8.87 16.04
C PHE A 274 12.08 9.90 15.73
N LEU A 275 12.81 9.75 14.62
CA LEU A 275 13.77 10.75 14.15
C LEU A 275 13.09 12.08 13.80
N ASP A 276 11.95 12.04 13.12
CA ASP A 276 11.18 13.23 12.76
C ASP A 276 10.63 13.92 14.03
N ILE A 277 10.15 13.16 15.03
CA ILE A 277 9.75 13.68 16.34
C ILE A 277 10.93 14.35 17.04
N SER A 278 12.11 13.73 17.04
CA SER A 278 13.30 14.28 17.67
C SER A 278 13.68 15.63 17.04
N THR A 279 13.72 15.68 15.71
CA THR A 279 14.04 16.89 14.95
C THR A 279 13.07 18.01 15.30
N LEU A 280 11.77 17.74 15.22
CA LEU A 280 10.72 18.74 15.49
C LEU A 280 10.68 19.16 16.98
N SER A 281 10.98 18.24 17.90
CA SER A 281 11.10 18.56 19.32
C SER A 281 12.27 19.50 19.59
N LYS A 282 13.41 19.29 18.93
CA LYS A 282 14.56 20.20 19.03
C LYS A 282 14.22 21.58 18.48
N GLU A 283 13.57 21.66 17.32
CA GLU A 283 13.09 22.91 16.72
C GLU A 283 12.13 23.67 17.67
N ASN A 284 11.35 22.95 18.48
CA ASN A 284 10.46 23.51 19.49
C ASN A 284 11.13 23.71 20.87
N ASN A 285 12.47 23.71 20.95
CA ASN A 285 13.25 23.84 22.19
C ASN A 285 12.94 22.78 23.27
N ASN A 286 12.36 21.64 22.90
CA ASN A 286 12.15 20.49 23.78
C ASN A 286 13.29 19.48 23.64
N LEU A 287 14.46 19.87 24.16
CA LEU A 287 15.71 19.13 24.00
C LEU A 287 15.67 17.73 24.64
N GLU A 288 15.08 17.61 25.84
CA GLU A 288 14.96 16.31 26.51
C GLU A 288 14.13 15.33 25.71
N ASN A 289 12.97 15.77 25.21
CA ASN A 289 12.12 14.92 24.39
C ASN A 289 12.79 14.55 23.07
N SER A 290 13.54 15.48 22.47
CA SER A 290 14.34 15.22 21.29
C SER A 290 15.36 14.10 21.56
N ARG A 291 16.14 14.23 22.64
CA ARG A 291 17.13 13.24 23.06
C ARG A 291 16.52 11.86 23.34
N ASN A 292 15.37 11.81 24.03
CA ASN A 292 14.69 10.55 24.36
C ASN A 292 14.29 9.77 23.09
N HIS A 293 13.81 10.45 22.06
CA HIS A 293 13.44 9.82 20.78
C HIS A 293 14.65 9.35 19.96
N LEU A 294 15.80 10.02 20.05
CA LEU A 294 17.04 9.52 19.46
C LEU A 294 17.54 8.25 20.15
N TYR A 295 17.52 8.21 21.49
CA TYR A 295 17.89 6.99 22.22
C TYR A 295 16.91 5.84 21.92
N LEU A 296 15.61 6.10 21.82
CA LEU A 296 14.66 5.09 21.38
C LEU A 296 15.01 4.56 19.99
N THR A 297 15.36 5.44 19.06
CA THR A 297 15.82 5.06 17.71
C THR A 297 17.07 4.20 17.78
N LEU A 298 18.09 4.59 18.55
CA LEU A 298 19.33 3.84 18.76
C LEU A 298 19.04 2.41 19.24
N TYR A 299 18.26 2.27 20.32
CA TYR A 299 17.93 0.97 20.91
C TYR A 299 17.09 0.08 20.00
N VAL A 300 16.19 0.66 19.20
CA VAL A 300 15.43 -0.11 18.20
C VAL A 300 16.39 -0.63 17.12
N ARG A 301 17.33 0.17 16.64
CA ARG A 301 18.32 -0.27 15.64
C ARG A 301 19.25 -1.35 16.19
N GLU A 302 19.74 -1.20 17.41
CA GLU A 302 20.55 -2.23 18.09
C GLU A 302 19.81 -3.56 18.19
N LYS A 303 18.56 -3.54 18.67
CA LYS A 303 17.73 -4.76 18.80
C LYS A 303 17.48 -5.46 17.46
N GLN A 304 17.40 -4.70 16.37
CA GLN A 304 17.17 -5.23 15.02
C GLN A 304 18.47 -5.52 14.25
N GLU A 305 19.63 -5.35 14.89
CA GLU A 305 20.94 -5.50 14.26
C GLU A 305 21.12 -4.62 13.01
N TRP A 306 20.45 -3.47 12.99
CA TRP A 306 20.56 -2.50 11.91
C TRP A 306 21.78 -1.62 12.09
N LYS A 307 22.43 -1.24 10.99
CA LYS A 307 23.56 -0.31 11.00
C LYS A 307 23.19 0.97 11.76
N ILE A 308 23.97 1.30 12.78
CA ILE A 308 23.90 2.58 13.49
C ILE A 308 24.70 3.60 12.69
N THR A 309 24.11 4.75 12.39
CA THR A 309 24.76 5.81 11.62
C THR A 309 25.56 6.71 12.54
N GLU A 310 26.71 7.21 12.06
CA GLU A 310 27.51 8.22 12.78
C GLU A 310 26.70 9.49 13.03
N GLU A 311 25.82 9.85 12.09
CA GLU A 311 24.89 10.97 12.22
C GLU A 311 23.99 10.84 13.47
N LEU A 312 23.40 9.66 13.71
CA LEU A 312 22.56 9.42 14.89
C LEU A 312 23.35 9.61 16.19
N LEU A 313 24.58 9.07 16.23
CA LEU A 313 25.46 9.20 17.39
C LEU A 313 25.89 10.66 17.61
N SER A 314 26.20 11.39 16.54
CA SER A 314 26.52 12.82 16.61
C SER A 314 25.36 13.62 17.18
N GLN A 315 24.14 13.43 16.66
CA GLN A 315 22.95 14.15 17.14
C GLN A 315 22.69 13.92 18.63
N ILE A 316 22.89 12.69 19.12
CA ILE A 316 22.79 12.36 20.55
C ILE A 316 23.86 13.11 21.36
N ASN A 317 25.12 13.05 20.91
CA ASN A 317 26.23 13.70 21.61
C ASN A 317 26.07 15.22 21.66
N ASP A 318 25.61 15.83 20.58
CA ASP A 318 25.37 17.27 20.50
C ASP A 318 24.24 17.69 21.45
N LEU A 319 23.14 16.94 21.51
CA LEU A 319 22.06 17.19 22.47
C LEU A 319 22.51 16.97 23.93
N ASN A 320 23.33 15.96 24.21
CA ASN A 320 23.86 15.74 25.56
C ASN A 320 24.71 16.94 26.03
N LYS A 321 25.54 17.50 25.13
CA LYS A 321 26.33 18.71 25.40
C LYS A 321 25.43 19.93 25.60
N GLU A 322 24.42 20.09 24.76
CA GLU A 322 23.47 21.22 24.81
C GLU A 322 22.63 21.21 26.09
N ILE A 323 22.19 20.04 26.56
CA ILE A 323 21.45 19.86 27.81
C ILE A 323 22.39 19.95 29.03
N GLY A 324 23.68 19.67 28.86
CA GLY A 324 24.65 19.55 29.96
C GLY A 324 24.46 18.27 30.77
N ASN A 325 23.89 17.22 30.17
CA ASN A 325 23.62 15.94 30.81
C ASN A 325 23.77 14.80 29.79
N ASP A 326 24.63 13.83 30.10
CA ASP A 326 24.92 12.65 29.28
C ASP A 326 24.18 11.39 29.74
N SER A 327 23.25 11.52 30.70
CA SER A 327 22.44 10.40 31.20
C SER A 327 21.66 9.76 30.05
N LYS A 328 21.98 8.50 29.75
CA LYS A 328 21.27 7.68 28.79
C LYS A 328 20.25 6.76 29.48
N PRO A 329 19.09 6.47 28.85
CA PRO A 329 18.23 5.36 29.29
C PRO A 329 19.05 4.07 29.33
N LYS A 330 18.79 3.16 30.27
CA LYS A 330 19.58 1.92 30.45
C LYS A 330 19.15 0.82 29.50
N SER A 331 17.98 0.93 28.88
CA SER A 331 17.40 -0.10 28.02
C SER A 331 16.39 0.46 27.02
N LEU A 332 16.07 -0.36 26.01
CA LEU A 332 14.94 -0.10 25.10
C LEU A 332 13.62 0.15 25.84
N PHE A 333 13.37 -0.61 26.91
CA PHE A 333 12.15 -0.47 27.70
C PHE A 333 12.08 0.90 28.38
N GLU A 334 13.18 1.35 28.97
CA GLU A 334 13.26 2.66 29.62
C GLU A 334 13.14 3.81 28.61
N ALA A 335 13.84 3.72 27.47
CA ALA A 335 13.72 4.72 26.40
C ALA A 335 12.27 4.82 25.87
N LEU A 336 11.60 3.68 25.70
CA LEU A 336 10.21 3.63 25.27
C LEU A 336 9.25 4.20 26.32
N LYS A 337 9.50 3.92 27.62
CA LYS A 337 8.70 4.47 28.72
C LYS A 337 8.75 5.99 28.73
N LEU A 338 9.96 6.58 28.65
CA LEU A 338 10.15 8.03 28.61
C LEU A 338 9.41 8.68 27.44
N CYS A 339 9.46 8.08 26.24
CA CYS A 339 8.73 8.62 25.09
C CYS A 339 7.20 8.49 25.25
N ARG A 340 6.71 7.36 25.79
CA ARG A 340 5.27 7.13 26.01
C ARG A 340 4.64 8.09 27.02
N GLU A 341 5.38 8.51 28.04
CA GLU A 341 4.92 9.51 29.00
C GLU A 341 4.50 10.80 28.28
N VAL A 342 5.32 11.26 27.32
CA VAL A 342 5.04 12.43 26.48
C VAL A 342 3.88 12.19 25.50
N TRP A 343 3.81 11.02 24.87
CA TRP A 343 2.74 10.71 23.93
C TRP A 343 1.36 10.68 24.62
N ASN A 344 1.31 10.13 25.83
CA ASN A 344 0.08 9.96 26.59
C ASN A 344 -0.38 11.24 27.31
N SER A 345 0.54 12.05 27.85
CA SER A 345 0.20 13.35 28.47
C SER A 345 -0.52 14.29 27.49
N THR A 346 -0.19 14.12 26.21
CA THR A 346 -0.66 14.94 25.11
C THR A 346 -2.02 14.48 24.56
N SER A 347 -2.30 13.17 24.64
CA SER A 347 -3.55 12.57 24.18
C SER A 347 -4.75 12.93 25.06
N SER A 348 -4.52 13.21 26.34
CA SER A 348 -5.54 13.61 27.33
C SER A 348 -5.93 15.09 27.24
N SER A 349 -5.12 15.91 26.57
CA SER A 349 -5.25 17.37 26.57
C SER A 349 -5.63 17.98 25.22
N ASN A 350 -5.37 17.32 24.08
CA ASN A 350 -5.74 17.84 22.76
C ASN A 350 -6.06 16.72 21.76
N SER A 351 -7.35 16.43 21.55
CA SER A 351 -7.80 15.63 20.41
C SER A 351 -7.72 16.45 19.11
N ILE A 352 -6.59 16.41 18.44
CA ILE A 352 -6.32 17.13 17.16
C ILE A 352 -7.37 16.77 16.09
N VAL A 353 -7.91 15.56 16.13
CA VAL A 353 -8.92 15.08 15.16
C VAL A 353 -10.21 15.92 15.21
N ASN A 354 -10.41 16.76 16.24
CA ASN A 354 -11.55 17.67 16.32
C ASN A 354 -11.25 19.14 15.93
N ASN A 355 -9.98 19.54 15.70
CA ASN A 355 -9.61 20.96 15.71
C ASN A 355 -8.91 21.53 14.44
N THR A 356 -8.84 20.83 13.32
CA THR A 356 -8.33 21.42 12.06
C THR A 356 -9.31 21.33 10.90
N ILE A 357 -10.44 22.03 11.04
CA ILE A 357 -11.23 22.77 10.04
C ILE A 357 -12.03 23.78 10.91
N PRO A 358 -12.24 25.06 10.53
CA PRO A 358 -13.24 25.88 11.22
C PRO A 358 -14.51 25.03 11.31
N THR A 359 -14.89 24.71 12.54
CA THR A 359 -16.06 23.89 12.82
C THR A 359 -17.18 24.47 11.98
N ASN A 360 -17.80 23.63 11.14
CA ASN A 360 -19.16 23.90 10.71
C ASN A 360 -19.88 24.37 11.97
N PRO A 361 -20.45 25.59 12.01
CA PRO A 361 -20.87 26.22 13.25
C PRO A 361 -21.70 25.21 14.02
N LYS A 362 -21.30 24.93 15.26
CA LYS A 362 -21.90 23.89 16.09
C LYS A 362 -22.79 24.58 17.12
N LYS A 363 -24.09 24.27 17.13
CA LYS A 363 -24.98 24.69 18.22
C LYS A 363 -24.95 23.59 19.27
N ILE A 364 -24.65 23.93 20.52
CA ILE A 364 -24.44 22.98 21.62
C ILE A 364 -25.67 23.01 22.53
N ASP A 365 -25.98 21.85 23.13
CA ASP A 365 -27.04 21.68 24.15
C ASP A 365 -28.42 22.24 23.74
N LEU A 366 -28.79 22.02 22.48
CA LEU A 366 -30.14 22.30 22.00
C LEU A 366 -31.15 21.34 22.64
N ILE A 367 -32.33 21.85 22.95
CA ILE A 367 -33.44 21.06 23.50
C ILE A 367 -34.54 20.96 22.45
N GLY A 368 -35.04 19.75 22.21
CA GLY A 368 -36.14 19.54 21.29
C GLY A 368 -36.85 18.20 21.49
N ASN A 369 -37.98 18.04 20.80
CA ASN A 369 -38.81 16.84 20.89
C ASN A 369 -38.60 15.93 19.67
N VAL A 370 -38.39 14.65 19.91
CA VAL A 370 -38.12 13.65 18.86
C VAL A 370 -39.40 13.26 18.11
N ARG A 371 -39.36 13.25 16.78
CA ARG A 371 -40.35 12.61 15.90
C ARG A 371 -39.69 11.50 15.09
N ILE A 372 -39.88 10.26 15.51
CA ILE A 372 -39.26 9.04 14.97
C ILE A 372 -39.78 8.73 13.56
N GLY A 373 -41.05 9.06 13.29
CA GLY A 373 -41.69 8.80 12.00
C GLY A 373 -41.84 7.30 11.69
N LYS A 374 -42.02 6.95 10.41
CA LYS A 374 -42.23 5.55 9.98
C LYS A 374 -41.01 4.67 10.27
N ASN A 375 -41.23 3.43 10.72
CA ASN A 375 -40.16 2.50 11.15
C ASN A 375 -39.12 2.22 10.06
N GLU A 376 -39.52 2.12 8.80
CA GLU A 376 -38.65 1.75 7.67
C GLU A 376 -37.58 2.79 7.30
N LYS A 377 -37.72 4.05 7.74
CA LYS A 377 -36.73 5.09 7.42
C LYS A 377 -35.60 5.09 8.45
N PRO A 378 -34.32 5.19 8.03
CA PRO A 378 -33.18 5.20 8.94
C PRO A 378 -32.98 6.53 9.69
N PHE A 379 -33.91 7.48 9.53
CA PHE A 379 -33.81 8.84 10.08
C PHE A 379 -35.12 9.29 10.72
N CYS A 380 -35.00 10.30 11.56
CA CYS A 380 -36.04 10.99 12.29
C CYS A 380 -35.74 12.50 12.33
N PHE A 381 -36.62 13.28 12.96
CA PHE A 381 -36.40 14.72 13.17
C PHE A 381 -36.53 15.09 14.64
N ILE A 382 -35.77 16.09 15.10
CA ILE A 382 -35.92 16.71 16.41
C ILE A 382 -36.45 18.13 16.17
N TYR A 383 -37.59 18.45 16.78
CA TYR A 383 -38.22 19.75 16.63
C TYR A 383 -37.85 20.67 17.80
N LEU A 384 -37.27 21.82 17.47
CA LEU A 384 -36.98 22.88 18.42
C LEU A 384 -38.26 23.64 18.82
N PRO A 385 -38.25 24.42 19.92
CA PRO A 385 -39.41 25.22 20.34
C PRO A 385 -39.91 26.22 19.29
N ASN A 386 -39.03 26.69 18.42
CA ASN A 386 -39.35 27.56 17.28
C ASN A 386 -39.91 26.80 16.06
N SER A 387 -40.26 25.52 16.21
CA SER A 387 -40.72 24.62 15.13
C SER A 387 -39.70 24.31 14.03
N GLU A 388 -38.41 24.67 14.22
CA GLU A 388 -37.34 24.27 13.31
C GLU A 388 -37.08 22.75 13.44
N ALA A 389 -37.02 22.06 12.30
CA ALA A 389 -36.78 20.62 12.25
C ALA A 389 -35.29 20.32 12.02
N ILE A 390 -34.68 19.60 12.94
CA ILE A 390 -33.28 19.15 12.86
C ILE A 390 -33.25 17.68 12.45
N PHE A 391 -32.48 17.36 11.42
CA PHE A 391 -32.34 15.99 10.93
C PHE A 391 -31.53 15.12 11.92
N CYS A 392 -31.97 13.89 12.18
CA CYS A 392 -31.26 12.95 13.05
C CYS A 392 -31.30 11.53 12.47
N TYR A 393 -30.20 10.77 12.54
CA TYR A 393 -30.27 9.34 12.23
C TYR A 393 -30.82 8.59 13.45
N LYS A 394 -31.60 7.53 13.23
CA LYS A 394 -32.12 6.71 14.33
C LYS A 394 -30.99 6.00 15.11
N SER A 395 -29.86 5.72 14.46
CA SER A 395 -28.66 5.17 15.10
C SER A 395 -27.98 6.13 16.08
N GLU A 396 -28.32 7.42 16.03
CA GLU A 396 -27.78 8.46 16.94
C GLU A 396 -28.71 8.67 18.14
N LEU A 397 -29.91 8.05 18.16
CA LEU A 397 -30.83 8.08 19.28
C LEU A 397 -30.46 7.00 20.31
N PRO A 398 -30.47 7.32 21.62
CA PRO A 398 -30.52 6.31 22.67
C PRO A 398 -31.64 5.28 22.44
N SER A 399 -31.35 4.01 22.72
CA SER A 399 -32.25 2.87 22.47
C SER A 399 -33.59 2.92 23.22
N SER A 400 -33.70 3.78 24.24
CA SER A 400 -34.89 3.95 25.08
C SER A 400 -35.83 5.08 24.63
N ILE A 401 -35.48 5.83 23.58
CA ILE A 401 -36.26 7.00 23.13
C ILE A 401 -37.58 6.59 22.45
N LYS A 402 -38.65 7.31 22.78
CA LYS A 402 -39.99 7.21 22.21
C LYS A 402 -40.38 8.48 21.44
N GLU A 403 -41.48 8.38 20.69
CA GLU A 403 -42.08 9.54 20.01
C GLU A 403 -42.44 10.63 21.02
N ASN A 404 -42.08 11.88 20.72
CA ASN A 404 -42.24 13.08 21.55
C ASN A 404 -41.37 13.15 22.81
N ASP A 405 -40.41 12.24 23.01
CA ASP A 405 -39.44 12.40 24.10
C ASP A 405 -38.63 13.68 23.91
N THR A 406 -38.38 14.38 25.01
CA THR A 406 -37.53 15.58 25.04
C THR A 406 -36.07 15.17 25.20
N VAL A 407 -35.22 15.70 24.32
CA VAL A 407 -33.80 15.37 24.24
C VAL A 407 -32.92 16.62 24.24
N VAL A 408 -31.72 16.47 24.78
CA VAL A 408 -30.62 17.43 24.66
C VAL A 408 -29.63 16.93 23.60
N PHE A 409 -29.22 17.77 22.67
CA PHE A 409 -28.35 17.39 21.55
C PHE A 409 -27.48 18.55 21.06
N ASP A 410 -26.40 18.23 20.35
CA ASP A 410 -25.66 19.22 19.57
C ASP A 410 -26.10 19.16 18.11
N SER A 411 -25.95 20.25 17.35
CA SER A 411 -26.16 20.22 15.90
C SER A 411 -24.98 20.75 15.10
N ILE A 412 -24.75 20.15 13.94
CA ILE A 412 -23.74 20.51 12.94
C ILE A 412 -24.42 20.88 11.63
N ARG A 413 -23.83 21.77 10.82
CA ARG A 413 -24.33 22.04 9.46
C ARG A 413 -24.36 20.76 8.63
N SER A 414 -25.43 20.62 7.87
CA SER A 414 -25.70 19.57 6.90
C SER A 414 -26.25 20.21 5.62
N PHE A 415 -26.54 19.40 4.61
CA PHE A 415 -27.12 19.85 3.36
C PHE A 415 -28.36 19.02 3.04
N ASP A 416 -29.52 19.67 2.92
CA ASP A 416 -30.74 19.00 2.46
C ASP A 416 -30.70 18.94 0.92
N LYS A 417 -30.27 17.78 0.38
CA LYS A 417 -30.20 17.54 -1.07
C LYS A 417 -31.54 17.72 -1.77
N LYS A 418 -32.67 17.50 -1.09
CA LYS A 418 -34.00 17.61 -1.68
C LYS A 418 -34.43 19.07 -1.82
N LYS A 419 -34.04 19.91 -0.85
CA LYS A 419 -34.36 21.35 -0.85
C LYS A 419 -33.26 22.22 -1.45
N ASN A 420 -32.09 21.64 -1.73
CA ASN A 420 -30.90 22.33 -2.21
C ASN A 420 -30.47 23.50 -1.29
N THR A 421 -30.62 23.32 0.02
CA THR A 421 -30.34 24.35 1.03
C THR A 421 -29.50 23.79 2.18
N GLN A 422 -28.77 24.69 2.86
CA GLN A 422 -28.09 24.35 4.10
C GLN A 422 -29.12 23.97 5.17
N SER A 423 -28.80 22.93 5.94
CA SER A 423 -29.63 22.40 7.02
C SER A 423 -28.77 22.05 8.24
N TRP A 424 -29.37 21.42 9.24
CA TRP A 424 -28.72 21.04 10.48
C TRP A 424 -28.95 19.55 10.77
N LYS A 425 -27.90 18.85 11.21
CA LYS A 425 -27.94 17.46 11.68
C LYS A 425 -27.66 17.43 13.18
N ALA A 426 -28.47 16.69 13.93
CA ALA A 426 -28.27 16.40 15.34
C ALA A 426 -27.20 15.32 15.55
N ILE A 427 -26.40 15.49 16.60
CA ILE A 427 -25.38 14.56 17.12
C ILE A 427 -25.40 14.61 18.65
N ASN A 428 -24.76 13.63 19.32
CA ASN A 428 -24.68 13.57 20.79
C ASN A 428 -26.05 13.64 21.50
N VAL A 429 -27.07 12.99 20.92
CA VAL A 429 -28.45 13.05 21.43
C VAL A 429 -28.57 12.28 22.74
N ARG A 430 -29.12 12.93 23.75
CA ARG A 430 -29.27 12.40 25.11
C ARG A 430 -30.69 12.67 25.61
N LEU A 431 -31.30 11.70 26.29
CA LEU A 431 -32.61 11.91 26.91
C LEU A 431 -32.49 13.01 27.98
N GLN A 432 -33.40 13.98 27.97
CA GLN A 432 -33.45 14.96 29.05
C GLN A 432 -33.94 14.25 30.31
N LYS A 433 -33.05 14.07 31.29
CA LYS A 433 -33.45 13.61 32.62
C LYS A 433 -34.22 14.75 33.28
N ILE A 434 -35.47 14.47 33.65
CA ILE A 434 -36.29 15.36 34.48
C ILE A 434 -35.72 15.37 35.90
#